data_AF-A0A131XPT1-F1
#
_entry.id   AF-A0A131XPT1-F1
#
_cell.length_a   1.000
_cell.length_b   1.000
_cell.length_c   1.000
_cell.angle_alpha   90.00
_cell.angle_beta   90.00
_cell.angle_gamma   90.00
#
_symmetry.space_group_name_H-M   'P 1'
#
loop_
_entity.id
_entity.type
_entity.pdbx_description
1 polymer ?
#
loop_
_entity_poly.entity_id
_entity_poly.type
_entity_poly.pdbx_seq_one_letter_code
_entity_poly.pdbx_strand_id
1 'polypeptide(L)'
;MNERGLLRLLQAFVVSHAAYAGAFHRWTCAERAKIDAAIRKAYTGALGLLPGTKTTALLSLGAHNTLSEISEAQRASQLSRLSSTAAGRRLLDRAGLLPPGERVGTGPDGELEEQALLSDEAARKIIVYPLPKNTDPERDEGRRAARAVALARQHQRDE
;
A
#
# COMPACT_ATOMS: atom_id res chain seq x y z
N MET A 1 16.52 3.77 -27.30
CA MET A 1 15.90 3.27 -26.05
C MET A 1 14.95 4.35 -25.57
N ASN A 2 13.67 4.04 -25.34
CA ASN A 2 12.68 5.07 -24.98
C ASN A 2 12.80 5.44 -23.50
N GLU A 3 12.38 6.65 -23.13
CA GLU A 3 12.42 7.18 -21.74
C GLU A 3 11.87 6.17 -20.72
N ARG A 4 10.68 5.63 -20.99
CA ARG A 4 10.04 4.59 -20.16
C ARG A 4 10.90 3.33 -19.97
N GLY A 5 11.67 2.95 -20.99
CA GLY A 5 12.60 1.82 -20.91
C GLY A 5 13.78 2.12 -20.00
N LEU A 6 14.30 3.34 -20.04
CA LEU A 6 15.39 3.79 -19.19
C LEU A 6 14.95 3.95 -17.73
N LEU A 7 13.75 4.48 -17.48
CA LEU A 7 13.15 4.51 -16.15
C LEU A 7 12.92 3.10 -15.58
N ARG A 8 12.46 2.15 -16.41
CA ARG A 8 12.37 0.73 -16.00
C ARG A 8 13.73 0.15 -15.63
N LEU A 9 14.79 0.49 -16.37
CA LEU A 9 16.14 0.05 -16.06
C LEU A 9 16.62 0.63 -14.72
N LEU A 10 16.41 1.93 -14.49
CA LEU A 10 16.71 2.58 -13.22
C LEU A 10 15.94 1.94 -12.06
N GLN A 11 14.66 1.66 -12.24
CA GLN A 11 13.86 0.98 -11.23
C GLN A 11 14.44 -0.40 -10.91
N ALA A 12 14.75 -1.19 -11.95
CA ALA A 12 15.26 -2.55 -11.80
C ALA A 12 16.63 -2.62 -11.13
N PHE A 13 17.53 -1.67 -11.41
CA PHE A 13 18.90 -1.68 -10.87
C PHE A 13 19.09 -0.77 -9.66
N VAL A 14 18.74 0.52 -9.76
CA VAL A 14 19.00 1.50 -8.71
C VAL A 14 18.01 1.33 -7.56
N VAL A 15 16.71 1.29 -7.86
CA VAL A 15 15.69 1.22 -6.80
C VAL A 15 15.67 -0.16 -6.15
N SER A 16 15.79 -1.26 -6.91
CA SER A 16 15.90 -2.60 -6.31
C SER A 16 17.13 -2.73 -5.40
N HIS A 17 18.28 -2.16 -5.80
CA HIS A 17 19.48 -2.20 -4.96
C HIS A 17 19.33 -1.34 -3.70
N ALA A 18 18.77 -0.13 -3.84
CA ALA A 18 18.45 0.73 -2.70
C ALA A 18 17.44 0.07 -1.74
N ALA A 19 16.43 -0.63 -2.26
CA ALA A 19 15.45 -1.36 -1.47
C ALA A 19 16.08 -2.56 -0.76
N TYR A 20 16.99 -3.29 -1.41
CA TYR A 20 17.64 -4.45 -0.80
C TYR A 20 18.67 -4.05 0.25
N ALA A 21 19.64 -3.19 -0.12
CA ALA A 21 20.75 -2.82 0.75
C ALA A 21 20.38 -1.71 1.74
N GLY A 22 19.51 -0.78 1.33
CA GLY A 22 19.23 0.44 2.07
C GLY A 22 17.99 0.41 2.94
N ALA A 23 16.99 -0.43 2.67
CA ALA A 23 15.70 -0.37 3.37
C ALA A 23 15.81 -0.60 4.89
N PHE A 24 16.69 -1.50 5.33
CA PHE A 24 16.81 -1.91 6.73
C PHE A 24 18.07 -1.40 7.43
N HIS A 25 18.93 -0.66 6.73
CA HIS A 25 20.16 -0.14 7.31
C HIS A 25 19.92 1.14 8.11
N ARG A 26 20.67 1.32 9.21
CA ARG A 26 20.61 2.52 10.05
C ARG A 26 21.53 3.61 9.49
N TRP A 27 21.01 4.38 8.55
CA TRP A 27 21.74 5.47 7.90
C TRP A 27 21.88 6.71 8.79
N THR A 28 23.05 7.34 8.75
CA THR A 28 23.19 8.74 9.19
C THR A 28 22.52 9.69 8.19
N CYS A 29 22.21 10.92 8.63
CA CYS A 29 21.60 11.93 7.74
C CYS A 29 22.48 12.21 6.50
N ALA A 30 23.80 12.24 6.68
CA ALA A 30 24.74 12.51 5.60
C ALA A 30 24.79 11.37 4.56
N GLU A 31 24.75 10.10 5.00
CA GLU A 31 24.74 8.95 4.09
C GLU A 31 23.43 8.85 3.32
N ARG A 32 22.30 9.09 4.00
CA ARG A 32 20.98 9.15 3.35
C ARG A 32 20.97 10.20 2.23
N ALA A 33 21.48 11.40 2.52
CA ALA A 33 21.56 12.47 1.53
C ALA A 33 22.45 12.09 0.32
N LYS A 34 23.52 11.32 0.52
CA LYS A 34 24.36 10.80 -0.56
C LYS A 34 23.60 9.82 -1.46
N ILE A 35 22.84 8.89 -0.88
CA ILE A 35 22.03 7.95 -1.65
C ILE A 35 20.92 8.68 -2.41
N ASP A 36 20.20 9.59 -1.76
CA ASP A 36 19.16 10.40 -2.42
C ASP A 36 19.73 11.24 -3.57
N ALA A 37 20.96 11.76 -3.42
CA ALA A 37 21.65 12.45 -4.50
C ALA A 37 22.03 11.52 -5.65
N ALA A 38 22.44 10.28 -5.36
CA ALA A 38 22.76 9.28 -6.39
C ALA A 38 21.50 8.85 -7.16
N ILE A 39 20.39 8.58 -6.46
CA ILE A 39 19.09 8.28 -7.06
C ILE A 39 18.67 9.43 -7.98
N ARG A 40 18.68 10.67 -7.45
CA ARG A 40 18.31 11.86 -8.23
C ARG A 40 19.18 12.03 -9.47
N LYS A 41 20.51 11.90 -9.36
CA LYS A 41 21.41 11.99 -10.53
C LYS A 41 21.09 10.96 -11.60
N ALA A 42 20.76 9.74 -11.18
CA ALA A 42 20.38 8.68 -12.10
C ALA A 42 19.09 9.04 -12.86
N TYR A 43 18.06 9.50 -12.14
CA TYR A 43 16.79 9.91 -12.74
C TYR A 43 16.91 11.16 -13.61
N THR A 44 17.65 12.19 -13.18
CA THR A 44 17.89 13.37 -14.02
C THR A 44 18.63 13.02 -15.31
N GLY A 45 19.59 12.09 -15.23
CA GLY A 45 20.29 11.58 -16.41
C GLY A 45 19.37 10.83 -17.35
N ALA A 46 18.47 9.99 -16.81
CA ALA A 46 17.53 9.24 -17.63
C ALA A 46 16.44 10.11 -18.29
N LEU A 47 16.01 11.16 -17.61
CA LEU A 47 15.01 12.12 -18.11
C LEU A 47 15.63 13.20 -19.01
N GLY A 48 16.96 13.19 -19.22
CA GLY A 48 17.65 14.21 -20.01
C GLY A 48 17.59 15.61 -19.38
N LEU A 49 17.40 15.69 -18.06
CA LEU A 49 17.28 16.96 -17.34
C LEU A 49 18.66 17.59 -17.12
N LEU A 50 18.69 18.91 -17.10
CA LEU A 50 19.92 19.67 -16.87
C LEU A 50 20.47 19.40 -15.46
N PRO A 51 21.80 19.39 -15.25
CA PRO A 51 22.43 19.17 -13.95
C PRO A 51 22.02 20.18 -12.85
N GLY A 52 21.54 21.37 -13.25
CA GLY A 52 21.06 22.42 -12.35
C GLY A 52 19.57 22.35 -12.01
N THR A 53 18.87 21.29 -12.40
CA THR A 53 17.43 21.15 -12.12
C THR A 53 17.20 21.17 -10.61
N LYS A 54 16.27 22.02 -10.17
CA LYS A 54 15.95 22.19 -8.74
C LYS A 54 15.45 20.88 -8.15
N THR A 55 16.11 20.39 -7.10
CA THR A 55 15.72 19.16 -6.39
C THR A 55 14.26 19.18 -5.93
N THR A 56 13.78 20.32 -5.45
CA THR A 56 12.38 20.49 -4.99
C THR A 56 11.38 20.30 -6.12
N ALA A 57 11.68 20.80 -7.32
CA ALA A 57 10.83 20.63 -8.50
C ALA A 57 10.81 19.18 -9.00
N LEU A 58 11.93 18.47 -8.90
CA LEU A 58 12.00 17.06 -9.28
C LEU A 58 11.23 16.17 -8.29
N LEU A 59 11.33 16.46 -6.99
CA LEU A 59 10.55 15.77 -5.95
C LEU A 59 9.06 16.04 -6.10
N SER A 60 8.66 17.29 -6.39
CA SER A 60 7.24 17.63 -6.59
C SER A 60 6.60 16.95 -7.80
N LEU A 61 7.42 16.55 -8.79
CA LEU A 61 6.94 15.79 -9.94
C LEU A 61 6.61 14.33 -9.57
N GLY A 62 7.11 13.82 -8.44
CA GLY A 62 6.95 12.42 -8.04
C GLY A 62 7.66 11.43 -8.98
N ALA A 63 8.67 11.89 -9.72
CA ALA A 63 9.36 11.08 -10.72
C ALA A 63 10.23 9.97 -10.11
N HIS A 64 10.65 10.12 -8.85
CA HIS A 64 11.44 9.13 -8.13
C HIS A 64 11.14 9.19 -6.63
N ASN A 65 11.30 8.04 -5.97
CA ASN A 65 11.22 7.95 -4.51
C ASN A 65 12.58 8.25 -3.87
N THR A 66 12.55 8.81 -2.67
CA THR A 66 13.68 8.94 -1.75
C THR A 66 13.98 7.59 -1.07
N LEU A 67 15.16 7.47 -0.47
CA LEU A 67 15.52 6.29 0.30
C LEU A 67 14.53 6.05 1.45
N SER A 68 14.07 7.10 2.11
CA SER A 68 13.09 7.00 3.21
C SER A 68 11.79 6.36 2.75
N GLU A 69 11.25 6.83 1.61
CA GLU A 69 10.01 6.29 1.03
C GLU A 69 10.19 4.85 0.56
N ILE A 70 11.34 4.51 -0.01
CA ILE A 70 11.67 3.13 -0.39
C ILE A 70 11.72 2.23 0.85
N SER A 71 12.40 2.67 1.92
CA SER A 71 12.47 1.94 3.19
C SER A 71 11.09 1.74 3.81
N GLU A 72 10.25 2.78 3.80
CA GLU A 72 8.90 2.73 4.34
C GLU A 72 8.00 1.79 3.54
N ALA A 73 8.01 1.90 2.20
CA ALA A 73 7.25 1.01 1.32
C ALA A 73 7.67 -0.46 1.53
N GLN A 74 8.97 -0.72 1.66
CA GLN A 74 9.47 -2.06 1.92
C GLN A 74 9.05 -2.57 3.31
N ARG A 75 9.13 -1.73 4.33
CA ARG A 75 8.68 -2.07 5.69
C ARG A 75 7.18 -2.39 5.70
N ALA A 76 6.36 -1.55 5.08
CA ALA A 76 4.91 -1.75 5.00
C ALA A 76 4.57 -3.07 4.28
N SER A 77 5.25 -3.38 3.17
CA SER A 77 5.10 -4.64 2.44
C SER A 77 5.44 -5.86 3.31
N GLN A 78 6.56 -5.80 4.05
CA GLN A 78 6.94 -6.90 4.95
C GLN A 78 5.97 -7.07 6.11
N LEU A 79 5.49 -5.98 6.72
CA LEU A 79 4.49 -6.03 7.78
C LEU A 79 3.17 -6.63 7.27
N SER A 80 2.70 -6.23 6.08
CA SER A 80 1.50 -6.80 5.45
C SER A 80 1.66 -8.29 5.12
N ARG A 81 2.84 -8.70 4.67
CA ARG A 81 3.14 -10.12 4.41
C ARG A 81 3.18 -10.95 5.69
N LEU A 82 3.70 -10.39 6.79
CA LEU A 82 3.72 -11.10 8.06
C LEU A 82 2.32 -11.21 8.67
N SER A 83 1.50 -10.16 8.57
CA SER A 83 0.14 -10.17 9.10
C SER A 83 -0.77 -11.19 8.41
N SER A 84 -0.48 -11.57 7.17
CA SER A 84 -1.27 -12.56 6.42
C SER A 84 -1.15 -13.99 6.95
N THR A 85 -0.20 -14.28 7.86
CA THR A 85 0.02 -15.65 8.39
C THR A 85 -0.10 -15.70 9.91
N ALA A 86 -0.60 -16.80 10.47
CA ALA A 86 -0.73 -16.96 11.92
C ALA A 86 0.63 -16.90 12.65
N ALA A 87 1.66 -17.53 12.07
CA ALA A 87 3.01 -17.45 12.61
C ALA A 87 3.59 -16.03 12.52
N GLY A 88 3.35 -15.31 11.42
CA GLY A 88 3.79 -13.94 11.26
C GLY A 88 3.10 -12.97 12.23
N ARG A 89 1.79 -13.11 12.47
CA ARG A 89 1.07 -12.33 13.51
C ARG A 89 1.66 -12.53 14.90
N ARG A 90 1.96 -13.77 15.30
CA ARG A 90 2.65 -14.06 16.57
C ARG A 90 4.06 -13.47 16.65
N LEU A 91 4.74 -13.32 15.51
CA LEU A 91 6.06 -12.67 15.47
C LEU A 91 5.94 -11.16 15.62
N LEU A 92 4.97 -10.55 14.95
CA LEU A 92 4.67 -9.12 15.06
C LEU A 92 4.28 -8.73 16.48
N ASP A 93 3.41 -9.52 17.12
CA ASP A 93 2.98 -9.34 18.51
C ASP A 93 4.16 -9.37 19.49
N ARG A 94 5.02 -10.40 19.40
CA ARG A 94 6.25 -10.49 20.21
C ARG A 94 7.23 -9.35 19.97
N ALA A 95 7.24 -8.78 18.76
CA ALA A 95 8.09 -7.64 18.42
C ALA A 95 7.48 -6.29 18.81
N GLY A 96 6.23 -6.27 19.32
CA GLY A 96 5.48 -5.05 19.60
C GLY A 96 5.17 -4.22 18.34
N LEU A 97 5.04 -4.88 17.19
CA LEU A 97 4.80 -4.24 15.90
C LEU A 97 3.36 -4.48 15.45
N LEU A 98 2.66 -3.42 15.08
CA LEU A 98 1.30 -3.51 14.56
C LEU A 98 1.30 -3.76 13.03
N PRO A 99 0.39 -4.62 12.52
CA PRO A 99 0.11 -4.76 11.11
C PRO A 99 -0.29 -3.44 10.42
N PRO A 100 -0.01 -3.26 9.12
CA PRO A 100 -0.42 -2.07 8.39
C PRO A 100 -1.94 -2.06 8.24
N GLY A 101 -2.59 -0.97 8.63
CA GLY A 101 -4.05 -0.83 8.53
C GLY A 101 -4.83 -1.38 9.71
N GLU A 102 -4.19 -2.10 10.63
CA GLU A 102 -4.70 -2.22 12.01
C GLU A 102 -4.49 -0.87 12.70
N ARG A 103 -5.31 0.10 12.30
CA ARG A 103 -5.68 1.16 13.22
C ARG A 103 -6.40 0.45 14.33
N VAL A 104 -5.81 0.44 15.52
CA VAL A 104 -6.64 0.37 16.69
C VAL A 104 -7.61 1.55 16.56
N GLY A 105 -8.88 1.27 16.31
CA GLY A 105 -9.90 2.29 16.32
C GLY A 105 -9.80 2.94 17.69
N THR A 106 -9.35 4.18 17.75
CA THR A 106 -9.47 4.96 18.97
C THR A 106 -10.92 5.38 18.99
N GLY A 107 -11.73 4.74 19.83
CA GLY A 107 -13.08 5.19 20.09
C GLY A 107 -13.07 6.66 20.54
N PRO A 108 -14.21 7.36 20.55
CA PRO A 108 -14.30 8.75 21.00
C PRO A 108 -13.68 8.99 22.40
N ASP A 109 -13.54 7.93 23.21
CA ASP A 109 -13.04 7.96 24.58
C ASP A 109 -11.57 7.50 24.75
N GLY A 110 -10.83 7.27 23.65
CA GLY A 110 -9.42 6.87 23.75
C GLY A 110 -9.19 5.37 23.99
N GLU A 111 -10.25 4.58 24.10
CA GLU A 111 -10.16 3.13 24.29
C GLU A 111 -9.87 2.41 22.97
N LEU A 112 -9.04 1.37 23.07
CA LEU A 112 -8.67 0.51 21.96
C LEU A 112 -9.93 -0.25 21.49
N GLU A 113 -10.49 0.05 20.33
CA GLU A 113 -11.50 -0.80 19.71
C GLU A 113 -10.85 -2.14 19.36
N GLU A 114 -11.01 -3.10 20.27
CA GLU A 114 -10.61 -4.48 20.06
C GLU A 114 -11.40 -5.00 18.86
N GLN A 115 -10.69 -5.42 17.81
CA GLN A 115 -11.31 -6.11 16.68
C GLN A 115 -11.86 -7.43 17.20
N ALA A 116 -13.12 -7.43 17.63
CA ALA A 116 -13.77 -8.61 18.14
C ALA A 116 -13.85 -9.65 17.02
N LEU A 117 -13.33 -10.85 17.29
CA LEU A 117 -13.59 -11.99 16.44
C LEU A 117 -15.11 -12.19 16.35
N LEU A 118 -15.64 -12.20 15.13
CA LEU A 118 -17.05 -12.54 14.89
C LEU A 118 -17.33 -13.90 15.56
N SER A 119 -18.36 -13.97 16.40
CA SER A 119 -18.76 -15.24 17.01
C SER A 119 -19.15 -16.23 15.91
N ASP A 120 -18.95 -17.52 16.17
CA ASP A 120 -19.29 -18.59 15.21
C ASP A 120 -20.77 -18.52 14.78
N GLU A 121 -21.64 -18.10 15.70
CA GLU A 121 -23.06 -17.87 15.44
C GLU A 121 -23.29 -16.65 14.52
N ALA A 122 -22.59 -15.54 14.73
CA ALA A 122 -22.67 -14.37 13.87
C ALA A 122 -22.10 -14.66 12.48
N ALA A 123 -20.95 -15.34 12.40
CA ALA A 123 -20.32 -15.71 11.14
C ALA A 123 -21.22 -16.59 10.27
N ARG A 124 -21.95 -17.54 10.86
CA ARG A 124 -22.91 -18.41 10.15
C ARG A 124 -24.14 -17.65 9.61
N LYS A 125 -24.48 -16.51 10.19
CA LYS A 125 -25.56 -15.63 9.72
C LYS A 125 -25.13 -14.73 8.57
N ILE A 126 -23.83 -14.62 8.29
CA ILE A 126 -23.33 -13.84 7.15
C ILE A 126 -23.52 -14.66 5.87
N ILE A 127 -24.55 -14.31 5.10
CA ILE A 127 -24.82 -14.90 3.80
C ILE A 127 -24.26 -13.98 2.71
N VAL A 128 -23.16 -14.37 2.08
CA VAL A 128 -22.59 -13.66 0.92
C VAL A 128 -23.09 -14.32 -0.36
N TYR A 129 -24.03 -13.67 -1.04
CA TYR A 129 -24.49 -14.14 -2.34
C TYR A 129 -23.41 -13.93 -3.41
N PRO A 130 -23.23 -14.88 -4.34
CA PRO A 130 -22.26 -14.73 -5.42
C PRO A 130 -22.57 -13.48 -6.26
N LEU A 131 -21.50 -12.82 -6.69
CA LEU A 131 -21.61 -11.72 -7.63
C LEU A 131 -22.28 -12.21 -8.93
N PRO A 132 -23.19 -11.42 -9.51
CA PRO A 132 -23.86 -11.79 -10.75
C PRO A 132 -22.84 -12.04 -11.85
N LYS A 133 -23.00 -13.16 -12.57
CA LYS A 133 -22.26 -13.43 -13.80
C LYS A 133 -22.73 -12.42 -14.87
N ASN A 134 -21.78 -11.79 -15.57
CA ASN A 134 -22.02 -10.86 -16.69
C ASN A 134 -22.70 -9.52 -16.34
N THR A 135 -22.35 -8.92 -15.19
CA THR A 135 -22.66 -7.51 -14.87
C THR A 135 -21.38 -6.70 -14.81
N ASP A 136 -21.11 -5.92 -15.84
CA ASP A 136 -19.93 -5.06 -15.93
C ASP A 136 -20.15 -3.75 -15.13
N PRO A 137 -19.15 -3.27 -14.37
CA PRO A 137 -19.29 -2.07 -13.54
C PRO A 137 -19.58 -0.78 -14.33
N GLU A 138 -19.04 -0.67 -15.54
CA GLU A 138 -19.10 0.54 -16.37
C GLU A 138 -20.23 0.44 -17.40
N ARG A 139 -20.42 -0.73 -18.01
CA ARG A 139 -21.42 -0.90 -19.09
C ARG A 139 -22.85 -1.10 -18.59
N ASP A 140 -23.03 -1.62 -17.36
CA ASP A 140 -24.32 -2.15 -16.90
C ASP A 140 -24.91 -1.40 -15.69
N GLU A 141 -24.70 -0.08 -15.64
CA GLU A 141 -25.11 0.77 -14.52
C GLU A 141 -26.60 0.60 -14.13
N GLY A 142 -27.51 0.62 -15.11
CA GLY A 142 -28.94 0.46 -14.86
C GLY A 142 -29.30 -0.90 -14.24
N ARG A 143 -28.62 -1.97 -14.66
CA ARG A 143 -28.80 -3.32 -14.09
C ARG A 143 -28.30 -3.39 -12.64
N ARG A 144 -27.21 -2.68 -12.32
CA ARG A 144 -26.71 -2.56 -10.94
C ARG A 144 -27.70 -1.80 -10.05
N ALA A 145 -28.22 -0.68 -10.52
CA ALA A 145 -29.19 0.13 -9.76
C ALA A 145 -30.47 -0.66 -9.46
N ALA A 146 -31.04 -1.33 -10.47
CA ALA A 146 -32.24 -2.16 -10.30
C ALA A 146 -32.00 -3.30 -9.30
N ARG A 147 -30.82 -3.94 -9.33
CA ARG A 147 -30.46 -4.99 -8.37
C ARG A 147 -30.28 -4.46 -6.96
N ALA A 148 -29.66 -3.30 -6.77
CA ALA A 148 -29.52 -2.70 -5.45
C ALA A 148 -30.89 -2.46 -4.80
N VAL A 149 -31.84 -1.94 -5.58
CA VAL A 149 -33.24 -1.76 -5.12
C VAL A 149 -33.91 -3.10 -4.81
N ALA A 150 -33.70 -4.13 -5.64
CA ALA A 150 -34.28 -5.46 -5.41
C ALA A 150 -33.72 -6.12 -4.14
N LEU A 151 -32.40 -6.05 -3.92
CA LEU A 151 -31.75 -6.58 -2.71
C LEU A 151 -32.21 -5.83 -1.45
N ALA A 152 -32.31 -4.50 -1.51
CA ALA A 152 -32.83 -3.71 -0.40
C ALA A 152 -34.27 -4.12 -0.03
N ARG A 153 -35.14 -4.33 -1.03
CA ARG A 153 -36.51 -4.80 -0.81
C ARG A 153 -36.59 -6.24 -0.29
N GLN A 154 -35.68 -7.11 -0.72
CA GLN A 154 -35.61 -8.49 -0.26
C GLN A 154 -35.26 -8.54 1.23
N HIS A 155 -34.21 -7.83 1.64
CA HIS A 155 -33.75 -7.86 3.02
C HIS A 155 -34.56 -6.99 3.98
N GLN A 156 -35.36 -6.03 3.48
CA GLN A 156 -36.40 -5.35 4.28
C GLN A 156 -37.54 -6.29 4.72
N ARG A 157 -37.67 -7.48 4.14
CA ARG A 157 -38.70 -8.47 4.47
C ARG A 157 -38.19 -9.63 5.33
N ASP A 158 -36.89 -9.67 5.61
CA ASP A 158 -36.22 -10.72 6.38
C ASP A 158 -36.02 -10.31 7.86
N GLU A 159 -36.54 -9.13 8.28
CA GLU A 159 -36.75 -8.73 9.68
C GLU A 159 -38.19 -9.03 10.12
#